data_AF-A0A9W8MRQ3-F1
#
_entry.id   AF-A0A9W8MRQ3-F1
#
_cell.length_a   1.000
_cell.length_b   1.000
_cell.length_c   1.000
_cell.angle_alpha   90.00
_cell.angle_beta   90.00
_cell.angle_gamma   90.00
#
_symmetry.space_group_name_H-M   'P 1'
#
loop_
_entity.id
_entity.type
_entity.pdbx_description
1 polymer ?
#
loop_
_entity_poly.entity_id
_entity_poly.type
_entity_poly.pdbx_seq_one_letter_code
_entity_poly.pdbx_strand_id
1 'polypeptide(L)'
;MQLLYYLLLLSTSIIHVAAGPTPAASQCRCLYGDPCWPSQNSFSALSDQLSQPVLHPVPPESACYPPSSPSGNCSAVLSNFDNGDWRADQPGAMQLPNFQTYILPNGTIEACYMNVSLGVPCEQGSVPPIGVDARTIEDVKNAVCWPRGVHVMDAPLKNMTYDQEFVPDGAPSSSERVSNAVTLGSGVPWHEAYDFVQERGRFILGGISVGGTVGAAGGWIMGAGHSAFAPTFGLGVDNVLQFTIVLASGQHITINAYQNTDLFWALRGGGGGTYGVVTSVTYRTHPIFSLSMAVLAANFSSTDIAQSVITEFIKSQPAWSNKGWGGYSSISTSAFQLQHVAPNVSTTDMNATFSPFADYVSNATQGASQVAYQNFSSFTEWYAATYSQGPPQVGYPILGANRLLSRAVAAENPAQVAEKLLSLNGGVLGILSVAGGAVSEVDPSSMGVLPAWRTAVAELYNTVAWPEGSPNSVIQEQVQALERNTEILNEITPDSASYMNEGSLYEKDFKKSFFGDHYTNLKDIKSKYDPTSLFVVPLGVGSDEWDSDLRCPV
;
A
#
# COMPACT_ATOMS: atom_id res chain seq x y z
N MET A 1 12.15 -42.09 80.13
CA MET A 1 11.91 -40.69 79.72
C MET A 1 11.22 -40.76 78.36
N GLN A 2 9.88 -40.73 78.22
CA GLN A 2 8.91 -39.78 78.79
C GLN A 2 9.40 -38.35 78.49
N LEU A 3 8.75 -37.46 77.74
CA LEU A 3 7.44 -37.37 77.08
C LEU A 3 7.43 -35.95 76.41
N LEU A 4 6.49 -35.68 75.50
CA LEU A 4 5.93 -34.35 75.14
C LEU A 4 6.77 -33.40 74.26
N TYR A 5 6.40 -33.23 72.97
CA TYR A 5 5.42 -32.28 72.38
C TYR A 5 6.06 -30.92 72.01
N TYR A 6 6.02 -30.55 70.72
CA TYR A 6 5.72 -29.16 70.31
C TYR A 6 5.08 -29.16 68.92
N LEU A 7 3.96 -28.44 68.84
CA LEU A 7 3.01 -28.37 67.74
C LEU A 7 3.59 -27.69 66.48
N LEU A 8 3.16 -28.21 65.32
CA LEU A 8 3.14 -27.51 64.04
C LEU A 8 2.24 -26.26 64.12
N LEU A 9 2.82 -25.08 63.90
CA LEU A 9 2.09 -23.88 63.53
C LEU A 9 2.03 -23.80 62.00
N LEU A 10 0.89 -24.20 61.42
CA LEU A 10 0.51 -23.87 60.06
C LEU A 10 0.15 -22.38 60.02
N SER A 11 1.08 -21.53 59.58
CA SER A 11 0.73 -20.16 59.19
C SER A 11 0.12 -20.20 57.78
N THR A 12 -1.20 -20.11 57.71
CA THR A 12 -1.92 -19.78 56.47
C THR A 12 -1.54 -18.37 56.05
N SER A 13 -0.52 -18.24 55.20
CA SER A 13 -0.27 -16.99 54.49
C SER A 13 -1.31 -16.90 53.38
N ILE A 14 -2.36 -16.11 53.62
CA ILE A 14 -3.27 -15.64 52.59
C ILE A 14 -2.42 -14.74 51.69
N ILE A 15 -1.90 -15.30 50.60
CA ILE A 15 -1.35 -14.50 49.51
C ILE A 15 -2.53 -13.70 48.97
N HIS A 16 -2.59 -12.42 49.34
CA HIS A 16 -3.36 -11.44 48.58
C HIS A 16 -2.74 -11.40 47.20
N VAL A 17 -3.31 -12.16 46.26
CA VAL A 17 -3.17 -11.85 44.85
C VAL A 17 -3.74 -10.44 44.72
N ALA A 18 -2.86 -9.45 44.63
CA ALA A 18 -3.24 -8.13 44.19
C ALA A 18 -3.92 -8.35 42.84
N ALA A 19 -5.22 -8.08 42.78
CA ALA A 19 -5.89 -7.98 41.51
C ALA A 19 -5.09 -6.96 40.70
N GLY A 20 -4.44 -7.43 39.64
CA GLY A 20 -3.91 -6.54 38.62
C GLY A 20 -5.06 -5.62 38.16
N PRO A 21 -4.75 -4.42 37.65
CA PRO A 21 -5.79 -3.55 37.12
C PRO A 21 -6.68 -4.37 36.19
N THR A 22 -7.95 -4.51 36.55
CA THR A 22 -8.98 -5.01 35.65
C THR A 22 -8.86 -4.23 34.35
N PRO A 23 -8.85 -4.88 33.16
CA PRO A 23 -8.84 -4.15 31.91
C PRO A 23 -10.02 -3.18 31.96
N ALA A 24 -9.73 -1.88 31.84
CA ALA A 24 -10.79 -0.89 31.76
C ALA A 24 -11.69 -1.31 30.60
N ALA A 25 -13.01 -1.40 30.85
CA ALA A 25 -13.99 -1.58 29.79
C ALA A 25 -13.65 -0.60 28.66
N SER A 26 -13.35 -1.13 27.47
CA SER A 26 -12.63 -0.42 26.43
C SER A 26 -13.46 0.77 25.94
N GLN A 27 -13.11 1.95 26.43
CA GLN A 27 -13.78 3.19 26.09
C GLN A 27 -13.51 3.51 24.62
N CYS A 28 -14.57 3.89 23.89
CA CYS A 28 -14.45 4.38 22.51
C CYS A 28 -13.38 5.49 22.41
N ARG A 29 -12.71 5.55 21.25
CA ARG A 29 -11.78 6.63 20.92
C ARG A 29 -12.50 7.98 21.00
N CYS A 30 -11.76 8.96 21.50
CA CYS A 30 -12.23 10.33 21.68
C CYS A 30 -12.02 11.13 20.40
N LEU A 31 -13.09 11.72 19.86
CA LEU A 31 -13.05 12.54 18.65
C LEU A 31 -13.02 14.03 18.99
N TYR A 32 -12.64 14.84 18.01
CA TYR A 32 -12.68 16.29 18.14
C TYR A 32 -14.11 16.76 18.45
N GLY A 33 -14.25 17.60 19.47
CA GLY A 33 -15.56 18.07 19.96
C GLY A 33 -16.19 17.18 21.04
N ASP A 34 -15.72 15.95 21.26
CA ASP A 34 -16.20 15.14 22.39
C ASP A 34 -15.76 15.78 23.73
N PRO A 35 -16.53 15.60 24.83
CA PRO A 35 -16.16 16.13 26.15
C PRO A 35 -14.83 15.60 26.69
N CYS A 36 -14.40 14.44 26.20
CA CYS A 36 -13.12 13.84 26.55
C CYS A 36 -11.94 14.48 25.79
N TRP A 37 -12.18 15.31 24.77
CA TRP A 37 -11.13 15.80 23.86
C TRP A 37 -10.06 16.57 24.62
N PRO A 38 -8.77 16.31 24.35
CA PRO A 38 -7.69 16.93 25.12
C PRO A 38 -7.70 18.46 25.02
N SER A 39 -7.36 19.11 26.14
CA SER A 39 -7.35 20.57 26.23
C SER A 39 -6.16 21.16 25.47
N GLN A 40 -6.21 22.46 25.16
CA GLN A 40 -5.06 23.15 24.56
C GLN A 40 -3.78 23.00 25.41
N ASN A 41 -3.90 23.03 26.73
CA ASN A 41 -2.75 22.82 27.64
C ASN A 41 -2.15 21.41 27.49
N SER A 42 -2.99 20.40 27.19
CA SER A 42 -2.53 19.04 26.95
C SER A 42 -1.73 18.94 25.64
N PHE A 43 -2.13 19.69 24.60
CA PHE A 43 -1.37 19.77 23.35
C PHE A 43 -0.09 20.60 23.50
N SER A 44 -0.11 21.68 24.29
CA SER A 44 1.12 22.44 24.62
C SER A 44 2.14 21.55 25.33
N ALA A 45 1.71 20.74 26.29
CA ALA A 45 2.61 19.82 26.99
C ALA A 45 3.21 18.74 26.09
N LEU A 46 2.48 18.30 25.06
CA LEU A 46 3.04 17.44 24.00
C LEU A 46 4.03 18.23 23.14
N SER A 47 3.67 19.44 22.72
CA SER A 47 4.53 20.33 21.92
C SER A 47 5.88 20.60 22.57
N ASP A 48 5.95 20.70 23.90
CA ASP A 48 7.19 20.90 24.65
C ASP A 48 8.16 19.70 24.58
N GLN A 49 7.66 18.52 24.17
CA GLN A 49 8.43 17.28 24.05
C GLN A 49 8.83 16.99 22.59
N LEU A 50 8.33 17.77 21.63
CA LEU A 50 8.57 17.55 20.22
C LEU A 50 9.65 18.49 19.68
N SER A 51 10.34 18.07 18.63
CA SER A 51 11.32 18.88 17.91
C SER A 51 10.67 20.01 17.12
N GLN A 52 9.38 19.89 16.81
CA GLN A 52 8.54 20.91 16.17
C GLN A 52 7.24 21.09 16.95
N PRO A 53 6.61 22.28 16.89
CA PRO A 53 5.27 22.45 17.42
C PRO A 53 4.29 21.43 16.82
N VAL A 54 3.29 21.05 17.61
CA VAL A 54 2.17 20.25 17.13
C VAL A 54 1.52 20.96 15.92
N LEU A 55 1.25 20.19 14.87
CA LEU A 55 0.59 20.68 13.66
C LEU A 55 -0.93 20.72 13.85
N HIS A 56 -1.54 21.66 13.14
CA HIS A 56 -2.99 21.73 12.94
C HIS A 56 -3.29 21.62 11.43
N PRO A 57 -3.27 20.41 10.88
CA PRO A 57 -3.47 20.20 9.45
C PRO A 57 -4.85 20.66 9.01
N VAL A 58 -4.91 21.30 7.85
CA VAL A 58 -6.14 21.67 7.16
C VAL A 58 -6.07 21.18 5.72
N PRO A 59 -7.20 20.89 5.06
CA PRO A 59 -7.20 20.59 3.63
C PRO A 59 -6.42 21.67 2.85
N PRO A 60 -5.47 21.32 1.97
CA PRO A 60 -4.68 22.28 1.20
C PRO A 60 -5.54 23.28 0.43
N GLU A 61 -6.71 22.83 -0.01
CA GLU A 61 -7.72 23.57 -0.75
C GLU A 61 -8.26 24.76 0.06
N SER A 62 -8.15 24.75 1.39
CA SER A 62 -8.54 25.85 2.28
C SER A 62 -7.85 27.18 1.95
N ALA A 63 -6.65 27.13 1.35
CA ALA A 63 -5.95 28.33 0.87
C ALA A 63 -6.74 29.12 -0.19
N CYS A 64 -7.72 28.48 -0.85
CA CYS A 64 -8.63 29.11 -1.81
C CYS A 64 -9.89 29.72 -1.18
N TYR A 65 -10.05 29.63 0.15
CA TYR A 65 -11.24 30.09 0.85
C TYR A 65 -10.97 31.26 1.81
N PRO A 66 -11.95 32.17 2.00
CA PRO A 66 -13.17 32.31 1.19
C PRO A 66 -12.82 32.77 -0.25
N PRO A 67 -13.62 32.42 -1.27
CA PRO A 67 -13.25 32.70 -2.68
C PRO A 67 -13.11 34.19 -3.00
N SER A 68 -13.80 35.06 -2.24
CA SER A 68 -13.74 36.51 -2.37
C SER A 68 -12.42 37.12 -1.84
N SER A 69 -11.72 36.41 -0.97
CA SER A 69 -10.47 36.85 -0.36
C SER A 69 -9.71 35.61 0.15
N PRO A 70 -9.09 34.82 -0.75
CA PRO A 70 -8.40 33.58 -0.39
C PRO A 70 -7.39 33.80 0.73
N SER A 71 -7.43 32.93 1.75
CA SER A 71 -6.61 33.05 2.96
C SER A 71 -5.15 32.65 2.75
N GLY A 72 -4.84 31.95 1.67
CA GLY A 72 -3.50 31.44 1.36
C GLY A 72 -3.15 31.52 -0.13
N ASN A 73 -2.13 30.76 -0.53
CA ASN A 73 -1.65 30.72 -1.91
C ASN A 73 -2.52 29.78 -2.78
N CYS A 74 -3.74 30.21 -3.09
CA CYS A 74 -4.67 29.42 -3.91
C CYS A 74 -4.09 29.05 -5.28
N SER A 75 -3.30 29.93 -5.90
CA SER A 75 -2.67 29.67 -7.20
C SER A 75 -1.72 28.46 -7.15
N ALA A 76 -1.00 28.28 -6.04
CA ALA A 76 -0.14 27.11 -5.86
C ALA A 76 -0.94 25.81 -5.76
N VAL A 77 -2.06 25.82 -5.02
CA VAL A 77 -2.96 24.66 -4.92
C VAL A 77 -3.49 24.30 -6.31
N LEU A 78 -4.06 25.27 -7.03
CA LEU A 78 -4.66 25.03 -8.36
C LEU A 78 -3.64 24.50 -9.38
N SER A 79 -2.37 24.87 -9.25
CA SER A 79 -1.33 24.46 -10.20
C SER A 79 -0.70 23.10 -9.88
N ASN A 80 -0.86 22.60 -8.66
CA ASN A 80 -0.19 21.39 -8.18
C ASN A 80 -1.14 20.37 -7.54
N PHE A 81 -2.45 20.58 -7.65
CA PHE A 81 -3.46 19.74 -6.99
C PHE A 81 -3.33 18.26 -7.33
N ASP A 82 -2.90 17.96 -8.55
CA ASP A 82 -2.71 16.63 -9.12
C ASP A 82 -1.22 16.20 -9.16
N ASN A 83 -0.33 16.98 -8.53
CA ASN A 83 1.08 16.67 -8.38
C ASN A 83 1.32 15.90 -7.07
N GLY A 84 1.79 14.65 -7.19
CA GLY A 84 1.97 13.77 -6.04
C GLY A 84 3.01 14.23 -5.03
N ASP A 85 4.10 14.87 -5.47
CA ASP A 85 5.15 15.36 -4.58
C ASP A 85 4.65 16.55 -3.77
N TRP A 86 4.01 17.50 -4.45
CA TRP A 86 3.41 18.67 -3.80
C TRP A 86 2.37 18.25 -2.77
N ARG A 87 1.50 17.28 -3.10
CA ARG A 87 0.52 16.74 -2.15
C ARG A 87 1.21 16.05 -0.98
N ALA A 88 2.26 15.24 -1.20
CA ALA A 88 2.98 14.57 -0.12
C ALA A 88 3.62 15.56 0.87
N ASP A 89 3.99 16.75 0.40
CA ASP A 89 4.54 17.83 1.22
C ASP A 89 3.48 18.65 1.97
N GLN A 90 2.17 18.43 1.73
CA GLN A 90 1.10 19.11 2.47
C GLN A 90 0.60 18.25 3.65
N PRO A 91 0.72 18.72 4.90
CA PRO A 91 0.25 17.97 6.08
C PRO A 91 -1.21 17.52 6.04
N GLY A 92 -2.09 18.29 5.40
CA GLY A 92 -3.53 17.97 5.30
C GLY A 92 -3.94 17.29 4.00
N ALA A 93 -2.98 16.91 3.13
CA ALA A 93 -3.29 16.24 1.89
C ALA A 93 -3.32 14.73 2.05
N MET A 94 -4.28 14.12 1.36
CA MET A 94 -4.17 12.73 0.91
C MET A 94 -3.94 12.75 -0.60
N GLN A 95 -3.22 11.76 -1.13
CA GLN A 95 -2.99 11.65 -2.58
C GLN A 95 -4.33 11.61 -3.35
N LEU A 96 -5.33 10.90 -2.81
CA LEU A 96 -6.68 10.86 -3.37
C LEU A 96 -7.66 11.66 -2.48
N PRO A 97 -8.29 12.73 -2.98
CA PRO A 97 -9.09 13.66 -2.18
C PRO A 97 -10.39 13.07 -1.61
N ASN A 98 -10.87 11.93 -2.11
CA ASN A 98 -11.98 11.22 -1.47
C ASN A 98 -11.64 10.77 -0.04
N PHE A 99 -10.36 10.57 0.29
CA PHE A 99 -9.93 10.26 1.66
C PHE A 99 -9.78 11.49 2.56
N GLN A 100 -9.89 12.71 2.02
CA GLN A 100 -10.01 13.93 2.80
C GLN A 100 -11.48 14.26 3.10
N THR A 101 -12.40 13.64 2.36
CA THR A 101 -13.84 13.85 2.48
C THR A 101 -14.42 12.96 3.58
N TYR A 102 -15.40 13.49 4.33
CA TYR A 102 -16.19 12.73 5.28
C TYR A 102 -17.68 12.80 4.92
N ILE A 103 -18.37 11.66 4.90
CA ILE A 103 -19.81 11.59 4.62
C ILE A 103 -20.52 11.22 5.92
N LEU A 104 -21.34 12.14 6.45
CA LEU A 104 -22.08 11.93 7.69
C LEU A 104 -23.19 10.88 7.52
N PRO A 105 -23.65 10.26 8.61
CA PRO A 105 -24.76 9.30 8.56
C PRO A 105 -26.07 9.85 7.96
N ASN A 106 -26.26 11.18 7.98
CA ASN A 106 -27.42 11.83 7.35
C ASN A 106 -27.23 12.10 5.84
N GLY A 107 -26.10 11.69 5.26
CA GLY A 107 -25.74 11.86 3.86
C GLY A 107 -25.14 13.22 3.49
N THR A 108 -24.94 14.12 4.45
CA THR A 108 -24.22 15.39 4.23
C THR A 108 -22.73 15.13 4.05
N ILE A 109 -22.06 15.95 3.25
CA ILE A 109 -20.64 15.81 2.95
C ILE A 109 -19.86 16.96 3.60
N GLU A 110 -18.88 16.62 4.43
CA GLU A 110 -17.85 17.53 4.92
C GLU A 110 -16.59 17.35 4.06
N ALA A 111 -16.22 18.40 3.33
CA ALA A 111 -15.07 18.41 2.45
C ALA A 111 -14.59 19.84 2.20
N CYS A 112 -13.39 19.97 1.65
CA CYS A 112 -12.89 21.22 1.11
C CYS A 112 -12.47 20.98 -0.35
N TYR A 113 -13.18 21.60 -1.29
CA TYR A 113 -13.00 21.30 -2.70
C TYR A 113 -12.11 22.32 -3.39
N MET A 114 -11.35 21.86 -4.39
CA MET A 114 -10.57 22.75 -5.25
C MET A 114 -11.50 23.68 -6.06
N ASN A 115 -12.62 23.16 -6.57
CA ASN A 115 -13.58 23.97 -7.32
C ASN A 115 -14.46 24.85 -6.41
N VAL A 116 -13.94 26.04 -6.08
CA VAL A 116 -14.64 27.04 -5.26
C VAL A 116 -15.98 27.52 -5.85
N SER A 117 -16.21 27.33 -7.16
CA SER A 117 -17.45 27.75 -7.82
C SER A 117 -18.66 26.91 -7.41
N LEU A 118 -18.44 25.79 -6.71
CA LEU A 118 -19.50 24.94 -6.15
C LEU A 118 -20.33 25.67 -5.07
N GLY A 119 -19.82 26.77 -4.51
CA GLY A 119 -20.54 27.58 -3.52
C GLY A 119 -20.72 26.89 -2.16
N VAL A 120 -19.97 25.82 -1.90
CA VAL A 120 -19.95 25.10 -0.62
C VAL A 120 -18.79 25.59 0.25
N PRO A 121 -18.97 25.65 1.59
CA PRO A 121 -17.89 25.99 2.50
C PRO A 121 -16.77 24.94 2.46
N CYS A 122 -15.57 25.36 2.83
CA CYS A 122 -14.44 24.46 3.05
C CYS A 122 -14.48 23.96 4.49
N GLU A 123 -14.65 22.66 4.66
CA GLU A 123 -14.72 21.98 5.97
C GLU A 123 -13.51 21.05 6.17
N GLN A 124 -13.27 20.61 7.40
CA GLN A 124 -12.13 19.76 7.78
C GLN A 124 -12.19 18.37 7.11
N GLY A 125 -13.39 17.80 6.98
CA GLY A 125 -13.58 16.43 6.51
C GLY A 125 -12.82 15.40 7.35
N SER A 126 -12.15 14.47 6.69
CA SER A 126 -11.36 13.40 7.31
C SER A 126 -9.91 13.80 7.61
N VAL A 127 -9.51 15.05 7.34
CA VAL A 127 -8.15 15.53 7.64
C VAL A 127 -7.94 15.61 9.17
N PRO A 128 -6.90 14.98 9.74
CA PRO A 128 -6.66 15.02 11.18
C PRO A 128 -6.52 16.47 11.69
N PRO A 129 -7.25 16.87 12.75
CA PRO A 129 -7.19 18.25 13.28
C PRO A 129 -5.90 18.55 14.05
N ILE A 130 -5.13 17.50 14.38
CA ILE A 130 -3.87 17.55 15.12
C ILE A 130 -2.92 16.51 14.52
N GLY A 131 -1.66 16.89 14.33
CA GLY A 131 -0.60 15.97 13.89
C GLY A 131 0.76 16.31 14.50
N VAL A 132 1.70 15.37 14.42
CA VAL A 132 3.10 15.57 14.80
C VAL A 132 3.98 15.53 13.55
N ASP A 133 4.68 16.63 13.27
CA ASP A 133 5.78 16.71 12.29
C ASP A 133 6.99 15.98 12.87
N ALA A 134 7.08 14.67 12.63
CA ALA A 134 8.11 13.83 13.20
C ALA A 134 9.41 13.97 12.40
N ARG A 135 10.42 14.61 13.01
CA ARG A 135 11.76 14.77 12.42
C ARG A 135 12.82 13.92 13.11
N THR A 136 12.45 13.31 14.22
CA THR A 136 13.31 12.42 15.01
C THR A 136 12.53 11.20 15.49
N ILE A 137 13.24 10.14 15.86
CA ILE A 137 12.64 8.96 16.50
C ILE A 137 11.96 9.33 17.83
N GLU A 138 12.48 10.34 18.54
CA GLU A 138 11.89 10.79 19.79
C GLU A 138 10.53 11.46 19.57
N ASP A 139 10.34 12.19 18.47
CA ASP A 139 9.02 12.74 18.10
C ASP A 139 8.00 11.63 17.88
N VAL A 140 8.40 10.57 17.16
CA VAL A 140 7.55 9.38 16.93
C VAL A 140 7.17 8.73 18.27
N LYS A 141 8.14 8.52 19.16
CA LYS A 141 7.91 7.94 20.48
C LYS A 141 6.96 8.80 21.32
N ASN A 142 7.18 10.12 21.35
CA ASN A 142 6.36 11.04 22.12
C ASN A 142 4.92 11.11 21.58
N ALA A 143 4.74 11.03 20.26
CA ALA A 143 3.42 10.95 19.65
C ALA A 143 2.70 9.62 19.94
N VAL A 144 3.41 8.49 19.88
CA VAL A 144 2.87 7.15 20.16
C VAL A 144 2.52 6.98 21.64
N CYS A 145 3.38 7.42 22.54
CA CYS A 145 3.19 7.28 23.99
C CYS A 145 2.25 8.33 24.59
N TRP A 146 1.83 9.32 23.80
CA TRP A 146 0.83 10.29 24.27
C TRP A 146 -0.46 9.55 24.65
N PRO A 147 -1.20 9.95 25.72
CA PRO A 147 -2.26 9.13 26.33
C PRO A 147 -3.45 8.67 25.47
N ARG A 148 -3.47 8.98 24.15
CA ARG A 148 -4.39 8.45 23.14
C ARG A 148 -3.77 8.20 21.75
N GLY A 149 -2.44 8.30 21.64
CA GLY A 149 -1.76 8.43 20.35
C GLY A 149 -2.11 9.74 19.63
N VAL A 150 -1.20 10.24 18.81
CA VAL A 150 -1.46 11.36 17.88
C VAL A 150 -1.00 10.94 16.50
N HIS A 151 -1.67 11.44 15.46
CA HIS A 151 -1.28 11.22 14.08
C HIS A 151 0.18 11.64 13.86
N VAL A 152 1.00 10.70 13.37
CA VAL A 152 2.43 10.91 13.11
C VAL A 152 2.62 11.16 11.62
N MET A 153 3.23 12.30 11.29
CA MET A 153 3.67 12.62 9.93
C MET A 153 5.18 12.42 9.87
N ASP A 154 5.60 11.32 9.25
CA ASP A 154 6.99 10.88 9.19
C ASP A 154 7.65 11.11 7.83
N ALA A 155 6.96 11.77 6.90
CA ALA A 155 7.51 12.27 5.63
C ALA A 155 8.87 13.00 5.77
N PRO A 156 9.18 13.72 6.87
CA PRO A 156 10.50 14.31 7.08
C PRO A 156 11.63 13.30 7.40
N LEU A 157 11.33 12.06 7.80
CA LEU A 157 12.32 11.03 8.11
C LEU A 157 12.93 10.43 6.84
N LYS A 158 13.69 11.23 6.09
CA LYS A 158 14.26 10.87 4.77
C LYS A 158 15.73 10.42 4.79
N ASN A 159 16.23 9.93 5.93
CA ASN A 159 17.62 9.47 5.99
C ASN A 159 17.83 8.26 5.07
N MET A 160 18.92 8.25 4.30
CA MET A 160 19.29 7.15 3.40
C MET A 160 20.75 6.76 3.63
N THR A 161 21.02 5.46 3.79
CA THR A 161 22.38 4.94 3.93
C THR A 161 22.61 3.76 2.99
N TYR A 162 23.87 3.55 2.60
CA TYR A 162 24.28 2.45 1.73
C TYR A 162 25.39 1.65 2.41
N ASP A 163 25.26 0.34 2.42
CA ASP A 163 26.24 -0.59 2.98
C ASP A 163 26.64 -1.63 1.92
N GLN A 164 27.93 -1.70 1.60
CA GLN A 164 28.45 -2.69 0.65
C GLN A 164 28.42 -4.11 1.19
N GLU A 165 28.50 -4.28 2.51
CA GLU A 165 28.73 -5.56 3.19
C GLU A 165 27.83 -5.65 4.44
N PHE A 166 26.53 -5.47 4.20
CA PHE A 166 25.51 -5.31 5.23
C PHE A 166 25.39 -6.56 6.11
N VAL A 167 25.34 -6.33 7.41
CA VAL A 167 25.05 -7.35 8.42
C VAL A 167 23.79 -6.92 9.15
N PRO A 168 22.69 -7.69 9.06
CA PRO A 168 21.51 -7.43 9.86
C PRO A 168 21.86 -7.38 11.35
N ASP A 169 21.30 -6.43 12.07
CA ASP A 169 21.61 -6.26 13.49
C ASP A 169 21.28 -7.53 14.26
N GLY A 170 22.15 -7.91 15.20
CA GLY A 170 21.99 -9.13 16.01
C GLY A 170 22.29 -10.43 15.26
N ALA A 171 22.70 -10.38 13.98
CA ALA A 171 23.19 -11.56 13.28
C ALA A 171 24.47 -12.11 13.95
N PRO A 172 24.63 -13.44 14.05
CA PRO A 172 25.89 -14.06 14.45
C PRO A 172 27.08 -13.58 13.62
N SER A 173 28.27 -13.52 14.20
CA SER A 173 29.49 -13.08 13.50
C SER A 173 29.87 -13.97 12.30
N SER A 174 29.34 -15.19 12.24
CA SER A 174 29.53 -16.14 11.14
C SER A 174 28.47 -16.04 10.04
N SER A 175 27.47 -15.17 10.19
CA SER A 175 26.41 -15.00 9.18
C SER A 175 26.97 -14.45 7.88
N GLU A 176 26.40 -14.93 6.76
CA GLU A 176 26.70 -14.39 5.44
C GLU A 176 26.27 -12.93 5.36
N ARG A 177 27.15 -12.11 4.78
CA ARG A 177 26.90 -10.68 4.56
C ARG A 177 26.05 -10.51 3.32
N VAL A 178 25.11 -9.57 3.38
CA VAL A 178 24.36 -9.21 2.18
C VAL A 178 25.14 -8.14 1.44
N SER A 179 25.65 -8.50 0.26
CA SER A 179 26.36 -7.54 -0.59
C SER A 179 25.41 -6.46 -1.09
N ASN A 180 25.74 -5.20 -0.80
CA ASN A 180 25.06 -4.00 -1.28
C ASN A 180 23.59 -3.89 -0.83
N ALA A 181 23.38 -3.30 0.33
CA ALA A 181 22.08 -2.95 0.86
C ALA A 181 21.90 -1.43 0.98
N VAL A 182 20.65 -0.98 0.98
CA VAL A 182 20.28 0.41 1.23
C VAL A 182 19.24 0.46 2.35
N THR A 183 19.46 1.35 3.32
CA THR A 183 18.46 1.66 4.35
C THR A 183 17.78 2.97 4.00
N LEU A 184 16.46 2.95 3.96
CA LEU A 184 15.60 4.08 3.63
C LEU A 184 14.74 4.43 4.85
N GLY A 185 14.76 5.70 5.26
CA GLY A 185 13.84 6.21 6.27
C GLY A 185 12.38 6.17 5.80
N SER A 186 11.43 6.21 6.74
CA SER A 186 10.01 6.03 6.45
C SER A 186 9.41 7.09 5.52
N GLY A 187 10.00 8.29 5.48
CA GLY A 187 9.58 9.39 4.62
C GLY A 187 10.14 9.35 3.19
N VAL A 188 11.01 8.40 2.83
CA VAL A 188 11.65 8.36 1.51
C VAL A 188 10.67 7.85 0.43
N PRO A 189 10.35 8.64 -0.60
CA PRO A 189 9.59 8.16 -1.77
C PRO A 189 10.49 7.36 -2.73
N TRP A 190 9.88 6.57 -3.61
CA TRP A 190 10.62 5.72 -4.54
C TRP A 190 11.53 6.48 -5.49
N HIS A 191 11.13 7.65 -6.00
CA HIS A 191 12.00 8.41 -6.91
C HIS A 191 13.32 8.83 -6.25
N GLU A 192 13.28 9.32 -4.99
CA GLU A 192 14.49 9.64 -4.22
C GLU A 192 15.36 8.39 -3.97
N ALA A 193 14.72 7.26 -3.65
CA ALA A 193 15.43 6.00 -3.46
C ALA A 193 16.12 5.52 -4.76
N TYR A 194 15.46 5.66 -5.90
CA TYR A 194 16.03 5.32 -7.21
C TYR A 194 17.25 6.17 -7.55
N ASP A 195 17.14 7.48 -7.38
CA ASP A 195 18.26 8.41 -7.60
C ASP A 195 19.45 8.04 -6.69
N PHE A 196 19.18 7.80 -5.40
CA PHE A 196 20.20 7.45 -4.42
C PHE A 196 20.96 6.16 -4.77
N VAL A 197 20.27 5.10 -5.21
CA VAL A 197 20.95 3.84 -5.55
C VAL A 197 21.61 3.86 -6.92
N GLN A 198 21.07 4.64 -7.87
CA GLN A 198 21.64 4.75 -9.20
C GLN A 198 23.02 5.39 -9.19
N GLU A 199 23.24 6.43 -8.36
CA GLU A 199 24.55 7.06 -8.16
C GLU A 199 25.64 6.06 -7.74
N ARG A 200 25.23 4.91 -7.20
CA ARG A 200 26.11 3.83 -6.73
C ARG A 200 26.21 2.67 -7.73
N GLY A 201 25.66 2.82 -8.93
CA GLY A 201 25.69 1.80 -9.96
C GLY A 201 24.80 0.59 -9.63
N ARG A 202 23.70 0.80 -8.89
CA ARG A 202 22.79 -0.26 -8.43
C ARG A 202 21.36 -0.02 -8.91
N PHE A 203 20.57 -1.09 -8.86
CA PHE A 203 19.12 -1.11 -8.98
C PHE A 203 18.49 -1.50 -7.64
N ILE A 204 17.34 -0.94 -7.32
CA ILE A 204 16.49 -1.40 -6.22
C ILE A 204 15.10 -1.69 -6.76
N LEU A 205 14.52 -2.82 -6.35
CA LEU A 205 13.14 -3.15 -6.67
C LEU A 205 12.21 -2.25 -5.85
N GLY A 206 11.37 -1.48 -6.54
CA GLY A 206 10.40 -0.60 -5.89
C GLY A 206 9.10 -0.46 -6.67
N GLY A 207 8.22 0.38 -6.11
CA GLY A 207 6.93 0.73 -6.69
C GLY A 207 7.09 1.67 -7.90
N ILE A 208 6.24 1.49 -8.89
CA ILE A 208 6.30 2.23 -10.15
C ILE A 208 5.03 3.06 -10.27
N SER A 209 5.18 4.37 -10.28
CA SER A 209 4.10 5.34 -10.45
C SER A 209 4.61 6.56 -11.20
N VAL A 210 3.71 7.33 -11.81
CA VAL A 210 4.08 8.64 -12.36
C VAL A 210 4.63 9.50 -11.21
N GLY A 211 5.80 10.09 -11.41
CA GLY A 211 6.52 10.87 -10.38
C GLY A 211 7.18 10.05 -9.27
N GLY A 212 6.89 8.76 -9.12
CA GLY A 212 7.55 7.88 -8.12
C GLY A 212 7.36 8.31 -6.67
N THR A 213 6.20 8.88 -6.34
CA THR A 213 5.93 9.53 -5.05
C THR A 213 5.50 8.55 -3.95
N VAL A 214 5.27 7.28 -4.31
CA VAL A 214 4.91 6.22 -3.36
C VAL A 214 6.03 6.02 -2.34
N GLY A 215 5.68 6.00 -1.04
CA GLY A 215 6.64 5.83 0.05
C GLY A 215 7.30 4.44 0.07
N ALA A 216 8.63 4.41 0.04
CA ALA A 216 9.43 3.19 -0.06
C ALA A 216 9.44 2.37 1.24
N ALA A 217 9.15 2.98 2.38
CA ALA A 217 9.21 2.37 3.71
C ALA A 217 7.84 2.37 4.43
N GLY A 218 6.75 2.57 3.68
CA GLY A 218 5.38 2.66 4.19
C GLY A 218 4.48 1.48 3.77
N GLY A 219 3.21 1.79 3.48
CA GLY A 219 2.19 0.80 3.13
C GLY A 219 2.55 -0.07 1.93
N TRP A 220 3.29 0.46 0.94
CA TRP A 220 3.72 -0.29 -0.25
C TRP A 220 4.41 -1.60 0.15
N ILE A 221 5.44 -1.52 0.99
CA ILE A 221 6.19 -2.71 1.38
C ILE A 221 5.41 -3.59 2.36
N MET A 222 4.69 -2.98 3.30
CA MET A 222 3.98 -3.74 4.32
C MET A 222 2.76 -4.51 3.79
N GLY A 223 2.25 -4.17 2.61
CA GLY A 223 1.15 -4.89 1.94
C GLY A 223 1.58 -5.95 0.92
N ALA A 224 2.77 -5.82 0.32
CA ALA A 224 3.49 -6.80 -0.54
C ALA A 224 4.59 -6.08 -1.33
N GLY A 225 4.20 -4.99 -2.00
CA GLY A 225 5.04 -4.21 -2.88
C GLY A 225 5.25 -4.87 -4.24
N HIS A 226 4.29 -4.74 -5.15
CA HIS A 226 4.46 -5.23 -6.52
C HIS A 226 5.29 -4.26 -7.40
N SER A 227 5.79 -4.77 -8.53
CA SER A 227 6.57 -4.02 -9.51
C SER A 227 6.48 -4.71 -10.87
N ALA A 228 6.69 -3.96 -11.96
CA ALA A 228 6.85 -4.55 -13.29
C ALA A 228 8.05 -5.52 -13.37
N PHE A 229 9.03 -5.40 -12.46
CA PHE A 229 10.17 -6.30 -12.39
C PHE A 229 10.02 -7.43 -11.37
N ALA A 230 8.85 -7.53 -10.71
CA ALA A 230 8.61 -8.58 -9.74
C ALA A 230 8.77 -10.01 -10.31
N PRO A 231 8.38 -10.30 -11.57
CA PRO A 231 8.66 -11.62 -12.16
C PRO A 231 10.14 -12.00 -12.23
N THR A 232 11.06 -11.02 -12.16
CA THR A 232 12.52 -11.27 -12.12
C THR A 232 13.08 -11.24 -10.69
N PHE A 233 12.66 -10.28 -9.86
CA PHE A 233 13.31 -10.03 -8.56
C PHE A 233 12.46 -10.37 -7.33
N GLY A 234 11.28 -10.97 -7.51
CA GLY A 234 10.29 -11.19 -6.46
C GLY A 234 9.52 -9.92 -6.11
N LEU A 235 8.66 -9.99 -5.09
CA LEU A 235 7.97 -8.82 -4.55
C LEU A 235 8.92 -7.94 -3.73
N GLY A 236 8.47 -6.73 -3.38
CA GLY A 236 9.17 -5.83 -2.47
C GLY A 236 9.52 -6.54 -1.16
N VAL A 237 8.57 -7.26 -0.57
CA VAL A 237 8.76 -8.03 0.68
C VAL A 237 9.87 -9.09 0.58
N ASP A 238 10.11 -9.63 -0.61
CA ASP A 238 11.16 -10.63 -0.86
C ASP A 238 12.57 -10.00 -0.85
N ASN A 239 12.64 -8.68 -0.95
CA ASN A 239 13.88 -7.91 -1.01
C ASN A 239 14.26 -7.23 0.33
N VAL A 240 13.41 -7.33 1.36
CA VAL A 240 13.67 -6.72 2.67
C VAL A 240 14.62 -7.56 3.52
N LEU A 241 15.56 -6.87 4.17
CA LEU A 241 16.54 -7.45 5.08
C LEU A 241 16.25 -7.12 6.55
N GLN A 242 15.73 -5.91 6.82
CA GLN A 242 15.54 -5.39 8.17
C GLN A 242 14.54 -4.22 8.19
N PHE A 243 13.83 -4.04 9.29
CA PHE A 243 13.13 -2.79 9.60
C PHE A 243 13.56 -2.25 10.96
N THR A 244 13.34 -0.95 11.18
CA THR A 244 13.26 -0.37 12.53
C THR A 244 11.85 0.16 12.77
N ILE A 245 11.32 -0.02 13.97
CA ILE A 245 9.92 0.28 14.30
C ILE A 245 9.78 0.82 15.72
N VAL A 246 8.89 1.80 15.91
CA VAL A 246 8.41 2.23 17.23
C VAL A 246 7.09 1.50 17.53
N LEU A 247 7.09 0.68 18.57
CA LEU A 247 5.93 -0.09 19.01
C LEU A 247 4.96 0.76 19.85
N ALA A 248 3.78 0.22 20.15
CA ALA A 248 2.79 0.87 21.02
C ALA A 248 3.33 1.13 22.44
N SER A 249 4.32 0.33 22.87
CA SER A 249 5.04 0.52 24.13
C SER A 249 6.01 1.71 24.12
N GLY A 250 6.23 2.35 22.97
CA GLY A 250 7.26 3.39 22.78
C GLY A 250 8.67 2.85 22.55
N GLN A 251 8.86 1.53 22.53
CA GLN A 251 10.16 0.94 22.26
C GLN A 251 10.51 1.07 20.78
N HIS A 252 11.71 1.57 20.49
CA HIS A 252 12.31 1.55 19.16
C HIS A 252 13.16 0.28 19.04
N ILE A 253 12.74 -0.64 18.18
CA ILE A 253 13.37 -1.95 18.02
C ILE A 253 13.74 -2.22 16.57
N THR A 254 14.69 -3.12 16.40
CA THR A 254 15.10 -3.67 15.12
C THR A 254 14.46 -5.03 14.91
N ILE A 255 13.98 -5.30 13.70
CA ILE A 255 13.35 -6.57 13.32
C ILE A 255 13.99 -7.10 12.04
N ASN A 256 14.34 -8.39 12.05
CA ASN A 256 14.94 -9.06 10.90
C ASN A 256 14.85 -10.60 11.09
N ALA A 257 15.60 -11.36 10.31
CA ALA A 257 15.65 -12.83 10.39
C ALA A 257 16.30 -13.38 11.68
N TYR A 258 16.91 -12.54 12.52
CA TYR A 258 17.66 -12.93 13.73
C TYR A 258 17.03 -12.44 15.03
N GLN A 259 16.21 -11.39 14.99
CA GLN A 259 15.53 -10.82 16.16
C GLN A 259 14.10 -10.40 15.82
N ASN A 260 13.17 -10.63 16.75
CA ASN A 260 11.74 -10.32 16.57
C ASN A 260 11.19 -10.91 15.26
N THR A 261 11.54 -12.17 14.98
CA THR A 261 11.33 -12.84 13.69
C THR A 261 9.87 -13.02 13.33
N ASP A 262 9.00 -13.14 14.33
CA ASP A 262 7.54 -13.13 14.19
C ASP A 262 7.03 -11.78 13.66
N LEU A 263 7.51 -10.68 14.21
CA LEU A 263 7.16 -9.34 13.73
C LEU A 263 7.78 -9.05 12.36
N PHE A 264 8.99 -9.55 12.08
CA PHE A 264 9.60 -9.48 10.74
C PHE A 264 8.81 -10.29 9.70
N TRP A 265 8.22 -11.42 10.10
CA TRP A 265 7.28 -12.16 9.29
C TRP A 265 6.03 -11.32 9.02
N ALA A 266 5.41 -10.74 10.06
CA ALA A 266 4.18 -9.97 9.93
C ALA A 266 4.33 -8.69 9.09
N LEU A 267 5.41 -7.92 9.25
CA LEU A 267 5.60 -6.67 8.50
C LEU A 267 5.94 -6.88 7.01
N ARG A 268 6.25 -8.12 6.62
CA ARG A 268 6.42 -8.50 5.22
C ARG A 268 5.10 -9.03 4.64
N GLY A 269 4.10 -8.15 4.58
CA GLY A 269 2.83 -8.38 3.89
C GLY A 269 1.57 -8.43 4.77
N GLY A 270 1.70 -8.21 6.09
CA GLY A 270 0.59 -8.16 7.05
C GLY A 270 -0.14 -6.81 7.15
N GLY A 271 0.17 -5.84 6.28
CA GLY A 271 -0.47 -4.54 6.21
C GLY A 271 0.22 -3.45 7.04
N GLY A 272 0.27 -2.24 6.48
CA GLY A 272 0.81 -1.06 7.14
C GLY A 272 -0.09 -0.52 8.25
N GLY A 273 0.47 0.33 9.13
CA GLY A 273 -0.29 1.02 10.17
C GLY A 273 -0.91 0.11 11.24
N THR A 274 -0.44 -1.15 11.33
CA THR A 274 -1.03 -2.15 12.23
C THR A 274 -0.12 -2.54 13.38
N TYR A 275 1.19 -2.71 13.19
CA TYR A 275 2.06 -3.25 14.24
C TYR A 275 2.88 -2.19 14.99
N GLY A 276 2.93 -0.97 14.45
CA GLY A 276 3.71 0.14 14.97
C GLY A 276 4.10 1.13 13.87
N VAL A 277 4.89 2.13 14.22
CA VAL A 277 5.40 3.13 13.27
C VAL A 277 6.76 2.68 12.77
N VAL A 278 6.81 2.15 11.54
CA VAL A 278 8.08 1.85 10.85
C VAL A 278 8.83 3.16 10.65
N THR A 279 10.11 3.17 10.97
CA THR A 279 10.99 4.36 10.89
C THR A 279 12.07 4.21 9.84
N SER A 280 12.43 2.98 9.48
CA SER A 280 13.28 2.70 8.32
C SER A 280 13.14 1.26 7.85
N VAL A 281 13.49 1.01 6.58
CA VAL A 281 13.55 -0.32 5.96
C VAL A 281 14.88 -0.47 5.24
N THR A 282 15.51 -1.63 5.40
CA THR A 282 16.72 -1.99 4.66
C THR A 282 16.41 -3.01 3.58
N TYR A 283 16.76 -2.68 2.35
CA TYR A 283 16.57 -3.50 1.15
C TYR A 283 17.90 -4.00 0.61
N ARG A 284 17.89 -5.19 0.02
CA ARG A 284 18.97 -5.59 -0.90
C ARG A 284 18.88 -4.78 -2.20
N THR A 285 20.04 -4.57 -2.84
CA THR A 285 20.11 -3.97 -4.17
C THR A 285 20.66 -4.96 -5.19
N HIS A 286 20.35 -4.75 -6.46
CA HIS A 286 20.80 -5.60 -7.56
C HIS A 286 21.77 -4.83 -8.48
N PRO A 287 22.60 -5.52 -9.27
CA PRO A 287 23.41 -4.87 -10.30
C PRO A 287 22.53 -4.14 -11.32
N ILE A 288 23.05 -3.04 -11.89
CA ILE A 288 22.43 -2.42 -13.07
C ILE A 288 22.38 -3.43 -14.22
N PHE A 289 21.28 -3.39 -14.96
CA PHE A 289 21.02 -4.19 -16.14
C PHE A 289 20.48 -3.31 -17.28
N SER A 290 20.74 -3.72 -18.51
CA SER A 290 19.94 -3.25 -19.65
C SER A 290 18.58 -3.92 -19.61
N LEU A 291 17.55 -3.29 -20.16
CA LEU A 291 16.22 -3.88 -20.25
C LEU A 291 15.58 -3.64 -21.61
N SER A 292 14.68 -4.54 -21.97
CA SER A 292 13.84 -4.41 -23.16
C SER A 292 12.41 -4.12 -22.76
N MET A 293 11.72 -3.32 -23.56
CA MET A 293 10.31 -2.99 -23.40
C MET A 293 9.54 -3.33 -24.67
N ALA A 294 8.43 -4.03 -24.52
CA ALA A 294 7.43 -4.23 -25.55
C ALA A 294 6.21 -3.36 -25.24
N VAL A 295 5.75 -2.61 -26.24
CA VAL A 295 4.53 -1.80 -26.19
C VAL A 295 3.62 -2.24 -27.30
N LEU A 296 2.35 -2.53 -26.98
CA LEU A 296 1.33 -2.81 -27.97
C LEU A 296 0.09 -2.00 -27.67
N ALA A 297 -0.49 -1.37 -28.69
CA ALA A 297 -1.78 -0.70 -28.61
C ALA A 297 -2.69 -1.19 -29.74
N ALA A 298 -3.97 -1.38 -29.45
CA ALA A 298 -4.96 -1.84 -30.42
C ALA A 298 -6.32 -1.18 -30.18
N ASN A 299 -7.05 -0.94 -31.27
CA ASN A 299 -8.45 -0.52 -31.24
C ASN A 299 -9.33 -1.65 -31.73
N PHE A 300 -10.46 -1.85 -31.06
CA PHE A 300 -11.40 -2.92 -31.35
C PHE A 300 -12.64 -2.39 -32.06
N SER A 301 -13.03 -3.04 -33.16
CA SER A 301 -14.27 -2.73 -33.87
C SER A 301 -15.49 -3.44 -33.28
N SER A 302 -15.30 -4.39 -32.36
CA SER A 302 -16.37 -5.11 -31.66
C SER A 302 -15.88 -5.68 -30.33
N THR A 303 -16.83 -5.98 -29.44
CA THR A 303 -16.59 -6.66 -28.16
C THR A 303 -16.03 -8.07 -28.35
N ASP A 304 -16.39 -8.77 -29.43
CA ASP A 304 -15.88 -10.11 -29.71
C ASP A 304 -14.37 -10.10 -29.98
N ILE A 305 -13.87 -9.07 -30.69
CA ILE A 305 -12.44 -8.88 -30.93
C ILE A 305 -11.74 -8.53 -29.61
N ALA A 306 -12.34 -7.65 -28.80
CA ALA A 306 -11.81 -7.31 -27.49
C ALA A 306 -11.66 -8.56 -26.61
N GLN A 307 -12.72 -9.36 -26.48
CA GLN A 307 -12.70 -10.59 -25.69
C GLN A 307 -11.68 -11.59 -26.23
N SER A 308 -11.58 -11.74 -27.55
CA SER A 308 -10.60 -12.62 -28.19
C SER A 308 -9.14 -12.23 -27.89
N VAL A 309 -8.81 -10.94 -28.04
CA VAL A 309 -7.46 -10.42 -27.77
C VAL A 309 -7.12 -10.52 -26.28
N ILE A 310 -8.04 -10.13 -25.40
CA ILE A 310 -7.84 -10.18 -23.95
C ILE A 310 -7.69 -11.63 -23.47
N THR A 311 -8.44 -12.57 -24.05
CA THR A 311 -8.30 -14.01 -23.79
C THR A 311 -6.88 -14.49 -24.09
N GLU A 312 -6.35 -14.17 -25.27
CA GLU A 312 -4.99 -14.59 -25.66
C GLU A 312 -3.91 -13.91 -24.80
N PHE A 313 -4.15 -12.66 -24.38
CA PHE A 313 -3.27 -11.94 -23.46
C PHE A 313 -3.21 -12.61 -22.07
N ILE A 314 -4.37 -12.98 -21.51
CA ILE A 314 -4.46 -13.69 -20.22
C ILE A 314 -3.74 -15.05 -20.29
N LYS A 315 -3.98 -15.80 -21.36
CA LYS A 315 -3.36 -17.09 -21.61
C LYS A 315 -1.83 -17.01 -21.74
N SER A 316 -1.30 -15.86 -22.15
CA SER A 316 0.15 -15.64 -22.31
C SER A 316 0.86 -15.33 -20.99
N GLN A 317 0.14 -14.86 -19.96
CA GLN A 317 0.72 -14.42 -18.68
C GLN A 317 1.64 -15.47 -18.01
N PRO A 318 1.26 -16.75 -17.89
CA PRO A 318 2.12 -17.76 -17.27
C PRO A 318 3.46 -17.94 -17.98
N ALA A 319 3.49 -17.87 -19.31
CA ALA A 319 4.70 -18.08 -20.10
C ALA A 319 5.62 -16.85 -20.08
N TRP A 320 5.03 -15.65 -20.10
CA TRP A 320 5.78 -14.39 -20.04
C TRP A 320 6.42 -14.15 -18.67
N SER A 321 5.67 -14.35 -17.59
CA SER A 321 6.20 -14.22 -16.23
C SER A 321 7.34 -15.21 -15.95
N ASN A 322 7.27 -16.44 -16.47
CA ASN A 322 8.37 -17.41 -16.37
C ASN A 322 9.66 -16.97 -17.09
N LYS A 323 9.55 -16.05 -18.05
CA LYS A 323 10.70 -15.44 -18.74
C LYS A 323 11.10 -14.09 -18.11
N GLY A 324 10.56 -13.75 -16.95
CA GLY A 324 10.85 -12.50 -16.24
C GLY A 324 10.12 -11.26 -16.78
N TRP A 325 9.19 -11.41 -17.73
CA TRP A 325 8.41 -10.30 -18.26
C TRP A 325 7.29 -9.92 -17.30
N GLY A 326 7.27 -8.66 -16.91
CA GLY A 326 6.17 -8.04 -16.17
C GLY A 326 5.83 -6.66 -16.73
N GLY A 327 4.79 -6.03 -16.21
CA GLY A 327 4.31 -4.79 -16.78
C GLY A 327 2.87 -4.45 -16.44
N TYR A 328 2.35 -3.42 -17.10
CA TYR A 328 1.02 -2.88 -16.86
C TYR A 328 0.24 -2.83 -18.17
N SER A 329 -1.05 -3.13 -18.09
CA SER A 329 -1.95 -3.07 -19.25
C SER A 329 -3.26 -2.39 -18.89
N SER A 330 -3.85 -1.72 -19.88
CA SER A 330 -5.21 -1.19 -19.82
C SER A 330 -6.06 -1.86 -20.89
N ILE A 331 -7.27 -2.24 -20.51
CA ILE A 331 -8.19 -2.97 -21.38
C ILE A 331 -9.58 -2.34 -21.33
N SER A 332 -10.29 -2.38 -22.46
CA SER A 332 -11.70 -2.01 -22.56
C SER A 332 -12.37 -2.79 -23.68
N THR A 333 -13.66 -2.56 -23.87
CA THR A 333 -14.42 -3.10 -25.01
C THR A 333 -14.01 -2.50 -26.35
N SER A 334 -13.25 -1.40 -26.35
CA SER A 334 -12.89 -0.64 -27.56
C SER A 334 -11.37 -0.50 -27.78
N ALA A 335 -10.55 -0.75 -26.76
CA ALA A 335 -9.10 -0.57 -26.85
C ALA A 335 -8.34 -1.51 -25.91
N PHE A 336 -7.07 -1.72 -26.25
CA PHE A 336 -6.11 -2.46 -25.44
C PHE A 336 -4.75 -1.79 -25.52
N GLN A 337 -4.05 -1.70 -24.40
CA GLN A 337 -2.66 -1.28 -24.34
C GLN A 337 -1.89 -2.16 -23.36
N LEU A 338 -0.68 -2.57 -23.73
CA LEU A 338 0.28 -3.19 -22.81
C LEU A 338 1.62 -2.46 -22.88
N GLN A 339 2.30 -2.44 -21.74
CA GLN A 339 3.70 -2.09 -21.62
C GLN A 339 4.37 -3.12 -20.72
N HIS A 340 5.24 -3.96 -21.31
CA HIS A 340 5.94 -5.03 -20.61
C HIS A 340 7.44 -4.83 -20.71
N VAL A 341 8.14 -5.14 -19.62
CA VAL A 341 9.59 -5.03 -19.49
C VAL A 341 10.19 -6.31 -18.97
N ALA A 342 11.44 -6.56 -19.37
CA ALA A 342 12.27 -7.61 -18.79
C ALA A 342 13.76 -7.20 -18.82
N PRO A 343 14.52 -7.55 -17.77
CA PRO A 343 15.95 -7.27 -17.70
C PRO A 343 16.76 -8.25 -18.55
N ASN A 344 17.83 -7.74 -19.16
CA ASN A 344 18.85 -8.51 -19.91
C ASN A 344 18.29 -9.40 -21.02
N VAL A 345 17.21 -8.98 -21.68
CA VAL A 345 16.62 -9.72 -22.80
C VAL A 345 17.21 -9.24 -24.12
N SER A 346 17.55 -10.19 -25.01
CA SER A 346 18.02 -9.85 -26.35
C SER A 346 16.85 -9.42 -27.25
N THR A 347 17.12 -8.62 -28.29
CA THR A 347 16.08 -8.26 -29.27
C THR A 347 15.46 -9.50 -29.94
N THR A 348 16.25 -10.56 -30.15
CA THR A 348 15.77 -11.83 -30.69
C THR A 348 14.78 -12.50 -29.75
N ASP A 349 15.07 -12.56 -28.45
CA ASP A 349 14.20 -13.20 -27.46
C ASP A 349 12.94 -12.39 -27.18
N MET A 350 13.03 -11.06 -27.20
CA MET A 350 11.87 -10.18 -27.12
C MET A 350 10.93 -10.40 -28.30
N ASN A 351 11.44 -10.39 -29.53
CA ASN A 351 10.64 -10.67 -30.72
C ASN A 351 10.02 -12.07 -30.65
N ALA A 352 10.80 -13.09 -30.28
CA ALA A 352 10.28 -14.45 -30.13
C ALA A 352 9.18 -14.57 -29.05
N THR A 353 9.17 -13.67 -28.06
CA THR A 353 8.18 -13.67 -26.97
C THR A 353 6.89 -12.93 -27.37
N PHE A 354 6.99 -11.79 -28.06
CA PHE A 354 5.84 -10.92 -28.34
C PHE A 354 5.32 -10.97 -29.77
N SER A 355 6.13 -11.32 -30.78
CA SER A 355 5.67 -11.40 -32.18
C SER A 355 4.43 -12.30 -32.34
N PRO A 356 4.35 -13.50 -31.72
CA PRO A 356 3.15 -14.34 -31.85
C PRO A 356 1.87 -13.63 -31.37
N PHE A 357 1.95 -12.90 -30.26
CA PHE A 357 0.82 -12.13 -29.73
C PHE A 357 0.54 -10.89 -30.59
N ALA A 358 1.57 -10.16 -31.02
CA ALA A 358 1.42 -8.99 -31.87
C ALA A 358 0.78 -9.33 -33.23
N ASP A 359 1.20 -10.44 -33.85
CA ASP A 359 0.63 -10.95 -35.11
C ASP A 359 -0.83 -11.37 -34.91
N TYR A 360 -1.14 -12.03 -33.79
CA TYR A 360 -2.51 -12.39 -33.42
C TYR A 360 -3.40 -11.15 -33.32
N VAL A 361 -2.96 -10.13 -32.57
CA VAL A 361 -3.72 -8.88 -32.41
C VAL A 361 -3.87 -8.14 -33.72
N SER A 362 -2.82 -8.06 -34.54
CA SER A 362 -2.88 -7.42 -35.86
C SER A 362 -3.90 -8.10 -36.77
N ASN A 363 -3.91 -9.44 -36.81
CA ASN A 363 -4.89 -10.18 -37.58
C ASN A 363 -6.32 -10.00 -37.05
N ALA A 364 -6.52 -10.12 -35.73
CA ALA A 364 -7.83 -9.98 -35.09
C ALA A 364 -8.44 -8.58 -35.31
N THR A 365 -7.59 -7.54 -35.35
CA THR A 365 -8.00 -6.14 -35.52
C THR A 365 -7.93 -5.65 -36.97
N GLN A 366 -7.65 -6.54 -37.93
CA GLN A 366 -7.48 -6.21 -39.35
C GLN A 366 -6.46 -5.07 -39.57
N GLY A 367 -5.38 -5.07 -38.80
CA GLY A 367 -4.29 -4.09 -38.85
C GLY A 367 -4.51 -2.84 -37.99
N ALA A 368 -5.59 -2.74 -37.22
CA ALA A 368 -5.83 -1.63 -36.29
C ALA A 368 -5.05 -1.78 -34.96
N SER A 369 -3.78 -2.14 -35.04
CA SER A 369 -2.86 -2.32 -33.92
C SER A 369 -1.46 -1.80 -34.24
N GLN A 370 -0.73 -1.38 -33.22
CA GLN A 370 0.65 -0.95 -33.31
C GLN A 370 1.48 -1.68 -32.26
N VAL A 371 2.69 -2.11 -32.63
CA VAL A 371 3.67 -2.70 -31.73
C VAL A 371 4.98 -1.95 -31.86
N ALA A 372 5.61 -1.66 -30.73
CA ALA A 372 6.91 -1.03 -30.65
C ALA A 372 7.79 -1.77 -29.64
N TYR A 373 9.06 -1.89 -29.98
CA TYR A 373 10.07 -2.51 -29.13
C TYR A 373 11.17 -1.50 -28.84
N GLN A 374 11.55 -1.37 -27.58
CA GLN A 374 12.53 -0.40 -27.11
C GLN A 374 13.55 -1.10 -26.22
N ASN A 375 14.78 -0.60 -26.21
CA ASN A 375 15.82 -1.07 -25.30
C ASN A 375 16.36 0.13 -24.53
N PHE A 376 16.65 -0.09 -23.25
CA PHE A 376 17.22 0.90 -22.36
C PHE A 376 18.47 0.33 -21.71
N SER A 377 19.44 1.20 -21.46
CA SER A 377 20.71 0.82 -20.83
C SER A 377 20.58 0.60 -19.32
N SER A 378 19.52 1.13 -18.70
CA SER A 378 19.28 1.04 -17.25
C SER A 378 17.80 1.22 -16.90
N PHE A 379 17.45 0.83 -15.67
CA PHE A 379 16.13 1.10 -15.08
C PHE A 379 15.78 2.59 -15.08
N THR A 380 16.69 3.48 -14.66
CA THR A 380 16.38 4.91 -14.57
C THR A 380 16.13 5.53 -15.94
N GLU A 381 16.87 5.11 -16.98
CA GLU A 381 16.61 5.60 -18.33
C GLU A 381 15.19 5.24 -18.79
N TRP A 382 14.78 3.99 -18.55
CA TRP A 382 13.42 3.54 -18.83
C TRP A 382 12.37 4.26 -17.99
N TYR A 383 12.61 4.39 -16.70
CA TYR A 383 11.70 5.04 -15.76
C TYR A 383 11.49 6.51 -16.15
N ALA A 384 12.58 7.21 -16.50
CA ALA A 384 12.50 8.60 -16.94
C ALA A 384 11.73 8.75 -18.25
N ALA A 385 11.93 7.83 -19.20
CA ALA A 385 11.22 7.84 -20.47
C ALA A 385 9.72 7.53 -20.33
N THR A 386 9.32 6.78 -19.30
CA THR A 386 7.97 6.20 -19.20
C THR A 386 7.12 6.84 -18.09
N TYR A 387 7.72 7.26 -16.98
CA TYR A 387 7.03 7.66 -15.75
C TYR A 387 7.42 9.04 -15.21
N SER A 388 8.42 9.73 -15.78
CA SER A 388 8.69 11.13 -15.41
C SER A 388 7.62 12.10 -15.88
N GLN A 389 6.86 11.74 -16.92
CA GLN A 389 5.80 12.56 -17.50
C GLN A 389 4.64 11.62 -17.86
N GLY A 390 3.44 11.92 -17.38
CA GLY A 390 2.26 11.11 -17.61
C GLY A 390 1.00 11.83 -17.13
N PRO A 391 -0.19 11.29 -17.45
CA PRO A 391 -1.41 11.81 -16.85
C PRO A 391 -1.29 11.69 -15.31
N PRO A 392 -1.83 12.67 -14.57
CA PRO A 392 -1.81 12.62 -13.12
C PRO A 392 -2.52 11.35 -12.62
N GLN A 393 -1.94 10.73 -11.59
CA GLN A 393 -2.49 9.53 -10.94
C GLN A 393 -3.13 9.86 -9.57
N VAL A 394 -3.13 11.13 -9.19
CA VAL A 394 -3.56 11.64 -7.88
C VAL A 394 -4.35 12.93 -8.08
N GLY A 395 -4.94 13.46 -7.01
CA GLY A 395 -5.72 14.70 -7.10
C GLY A 395 -7.08 14.53 -7.78
N TYR A 396 -7.70 13.36 -7.66
CA TYR A 396 -9.11 13.16 -8.02
C TYR A 396 -9.73 12.00 -7.24
N PRO A 397 -11.06 12.02 -7.00
CA PRO A 397 -11.75 10.94 -6.30
C PRO A 397 -11.71 9.62 -7.08
N ILE A 398 -11.18 8.56 -6.47
CA ILE A 398 -11.13 7.23 -7.05
C ILE A 398 -11.14 6.14 -5.97
N LEU A 399 -11.77 5.02 -6.28
CA LEU A 399 -11.74 3.80 -5.48
C LEU A 399 -11.38 2.62 -6.38
N GLY A 400 -10.60 1.69 -5.86
CA GLY A 400 -10.14 0.49 -6.56
C GLY A 400 -10.75 -0.80 -6.01
N ALA A 401 -10.76 -1.83 -6.84
CA ALA A 401 -10.99 -3.21 -6.47
C ALA A 401 -10.07 -4.09 -7.33
N ASN A 402 -9.56 -5.18 -6.77
CA ASN A 402 -8.70 -6.08 -7.51
C ASN A 402 -8.86 -7.55 -7.12
N ARG A 403 -8.35 -8.47 -7.96
CA ARG A 403 -8.10 -9.87 -7.58
C ARG A 403 -6.79 -10.38 -8.18
N LEU A 404 -6.10 -11.25 -7.44
CA LEU A 404 -4.92 -11.95 -7.92
C LEU A 404 -5.34 -13.09 -8.87
N LEU A 405 -4.96 -12.98 -10.13
CA LEU A 405 -5.19 -14.01 -11.14
C LEU A 405 -4.18 -15.14 -10.97
N SER A 406 -4.66 -16.31 -10.52
CA SER A 406 -3.81 -17.49 -10.39
C SER A 406 -3.36 -18.04 -11.74
N ARG A 407 -2.18 -18.66 -11.76
CA ARG A 407 -1.63 -19.35 -12.93
C ARG A 407 -2.59 -20.38 -13.51
N ALA A 408 -3.28 -21.13 -12.64
CA ALA A 408 -4.23 -22.16 -13.04
C ALA A 408 -5.44 -21.54 -13.76
N VAL A 409 -6.06 -20.50 -13.17
CA VAL A 409 -7.21 -19.81 -13.77
C VAL A 409 -6.82 -19.15 -15.10
N ALA A 410 -5.64 -18.54 -15.19
CA ALA A 410 -5.14 -17.95 -16.44
C ALA A 410 -4.97 -18.99 -17.57
N ALA A 411 -4.61 -20.23 -17.23
CA ALA A 411 -4.40 -21.31 -18.19
C ALA A 411 -5.70 -22.03 -18.58
N GLU A 412 -6.58 -22.27 -17.61
CA GLU A 412 -7.77 -23.13 -17.76
C GLU A 412 -9.01 -22.34 -18.18
N ASN A 413 -9.14 -21.08 -17.74
CA ASN A 413 -10.36 -20.27 -17.89
C ASN A 413 -10.14 -18.88 -18.55
N PRO A 414 -9.17 -18.66 -19.46
CA PRO A 414 -8.82 -17.31 -19.93
C PRO A 414 -9.99 -16.57 -20.60
N ALA A 415 -10.84 -17.28 -21.33
CA ALA A 415 -11.99 -16.69 -22.03
C ALA A 415 -13.08 -16.19 -21.06
N GLN A 416 -13.32 -16.95 -19.99
CA GLN A 416 -14.28 -16.58 -18.95
C GLN A 416 -13.76 -15.39 -18.13
N VAL A 417 -12.45 -15.35 -17.86
CA VAL A 417 -11.81 -14.20 -17.22
C VAL A 417 -11.99 -12.95 -18.09
N ALA A 418 -11.68 -13.03 -19.39
CA ALA A 418 -11.83 -11.92 -20.32
C ALA A 418 -13.27 -11.41 -20.39
N GLU A 419 -14.24 -12.31 -20.49
CA GLU A 419 -15.68 -11.98 -20.51
C GLU A 419 -16.10 -11.21 -19.25
N LYS A 420 -15.73 -11.73 -18.07
CA LYS A 420 -16.09 -11.10 -16.78
C LYS A 420 -15.44 -9.74 -16.64
N LEU A 421 -14.16 -9.59 -17.00
CA LEU A 421 -13.47 -8.30 -16.95
C LEU A 421 -14.14 -7.26 -17.86
N LEU A 422 -14.49 -7.64 -19.09
CA LEU A 422 -15.17 -6.74 -20.03
C LEU A 422 -16.61 -6.38 -19.62
N SER A 423 -17.20 -7.11 -18.66
CA SER A 423 -18.52 -6.81 -18.09
C SER A 423 -18.48 -5.79 -16.94
N LEU A 424 -17.29 -5.49 -16.42
CA LEU A 424 -17.12 -4.51 -15.35
C LEU A 424 -17.44 -3.10 -15.86
N ASN A 425 -18.10 -2.31 -15.02
CA ASN A 425 -18.43 -0.92 -15.33
C ASN A 425 -17.52 0.02 -14.54
N GLY A 426 -17.41 1.29 -14.98
CA GLY A 426 -16.66 2.31 -14.24
C GLY A 426 -15.37 2.72 -14.94
N GLY A 427 -14.38 3.12 -14.15
CA GLY A 427 -13.15 3.78 -14.58
C GLY A 427 -12.13 2.86 -15.25
N VAL A 428 -10.88 2.97 -14.83
CA VAL A 428 -9.75 2.21 -15.38
C VAL A 428 -9.93 0.72 -15.09
N LEU A 429 -9.72 -0.11 -16.11
CA LEU A 429 -9.66 -1.57 -16.05
C LEU A 429 -8.30 -2.03 -16.61
N GLY A 430 -7.63 -2.92 -15.89
CA GLY A 430 -6.30 -3.38 -16.26
C GLY A 430 -5.97 -4.78 -15.76
N ILE A 431 -4.92 -5.34 -16.35
CA ILE A 431 -4.28 -6.57 -15.89
C ILE A 431 -2.81 -6.24 -15.67
N LEU A 432 -2.39 -6.24 -14.42
CA LEU A 432 -1.03 -5.89 -14.01
C LEU A 432 -0.20 -7.17 -13.90
N SER A 433 0.74 -7.36 -14.81
CA SER A 433 1.61 -8.54 -14.89
C SER A 433 2.75 -8.42 -13.87
N VAL A 434 2.41 -8.46 -12.60
CA VAL A 434 3.31 -8.13 -11.48
C VAL A 434 3.55 -9.32 -10.53
N ALA A 435 3.26 -10.53 -11.00
CA ALA A 435 3.44 -11.79 -10.28
C ALA A 435 3.99 -12.89 -11.20
N GLY A 436 4.14 -14.12 -10.68
CA GLY A 436 4.80 -15.22 -11.39
C GLY A 436 6.32 -15.08 -11.39
N GLY A 437 7.01 -15.93 -12.17
CA GLY A 437 8.48 -15.97 -12.17
C GLY A 437 9.05 -16.13 -10.76
N ALA A 438 10.00 -15.27 -10.39
CA ALA A 438 10.64 -15.25 -9.08
C ALA A 438 9.65 -15.10 -7.90
N VAL A 439 8.50 -14.44 -8.10
CA VAL A 439 7.46 -14.33 -7.05
C VAL A 439 6.94 -15.70 -6.64
N SER A 440 6.84 -16.65 -7.58
CA SER A 440 6.34 -18.00 -7.35
C SER A 440 7.35 -18.96 -6.72
N GLU A 441 8.63 -18.57 -6.64
CA GLU A 441 9.71 -19.44 -6.13
C GLU A 441 9.86 -19.33 -4.60
N VAL A 442 9.28 -18.30 -4.00
CA VAL A 442 9.36 -18.04 -2.56
C VAL A 442 8.31 -18.86 -1.81
N ASP A 443 8.72 -19.50 -0.71
CA ASP A 443 7.82 -20.26 0.16
C ASP A 443 6.67 -19.36 0.67
N PRO A 444 5.39 -19.69 0.41
CA PRO A 444 4.25 -18.90 0.82
C PRO A 444 4.17 -18.70 2.34
N SER A 445 4.72 -19.59 3.15
CA SER A 445 4.68 -19.51 4.62
C SER A 445 5.82 -18.68 5.23
N SER A 446 6.80 -18.25 4.42
CA SER A 446 8.02 -17.59 4.90
C SER A 446 7.84 -16.14 5.37
N MET A 447 6.69 -15.53 5.07
CA MET A 447 6.34 -14.16 5.46
C MET A 447 4.82 -13.97 5.51
N GLY A 448 4.37 -12.83 6.08
CA GLY A 448 2.96 -12.52 6.33
C GLY A 448 2.13 -12.20 5.10
N VAL A 449 2.76 -11.99 3.94
CA VAL A 449 2.09 -11.71 2.66
C VAL A 449 1.07 -12.78 2.31
N LEU A 450 -0.04 -12.37 1.70
CA LEU A 450 -1.10 -13.27 1.24
C LEU A 450 -0.53 -14.40 0.36
N PRO A 451 -0.70 -15.69 0.72
CA PRO A 451 -0.11 -16.82 -0.01
C PRO A 451 -0.42 -16.87 -1.50
N ALA A 452 -1.59 -16.36 -1.91
CA ALA A 452 -2.04 -16.36 -3.30
C ALA A 452 -1.11 -15.58 -4.24
N TRP A 453 -0.29 -14.65 -3.74
CA TRP A 453 0.77 -14.03 -4.54
C TRP A 453 1.71 -15.05 -5.18
N ARG A 454 1.99 -16.16 -4.49
CA ARG A 454 2.93 -17.18 -4.96
C ARG A 454 2.37 -18.02 -6.11
N THR A 455 1.05 -18.11 -6.24
CA THR A 455 0.38 -18.80 -7.35
C THR A 455 -0.14 -17.84 -8.43
N ALA A 456 -0.13 -16.54 -8.18
CA ALA A 456 -0.56 -15.50 -9.11
C ALA A 456 0.40 -15.32 -10.29
N VAL A 457 -0.14 -14.89 -11.43
CA VAL A 457 0.63 -14.41 -12.60
C VAL A 457 0.34 -12.96 -12.95
N ALA A 458 -0.79 -12.43 -12.44
CA ALA A 458 -1.17 -11.03 -12.61
C ALA A 458 -2.13 -10.59 -11.49
N GLU A 459 -2.33 -9.28 -11.39
CA GLU A 459 -3.41 -8.64 -10.65
C GLU A 459 -4.45 -8.10 -11.64
N LEU A 460 -5.72 -8.38 -11.40
CA LEU A 460 -6.86 -7.84 -12.15
C LEU A 460 -7.35 -6.60 -11.41
N TYR A 461 -7.31 -5.43 -12.04
CA TYR A 461 -7.57 -4.16 -11.38
C TYR A 461 -8.72 -3.40 -12.04
N ASN A 462 -9.65 -2.90 -11.25
CA ASN A 462 -10.77 -2.06 -11.70
C ASN A 462 -10.98 -0.89 -10.74
N THR A 463 -11.46 0.24 -11.27
CA THR A 463 -11.74 1.43 -10.48
C THR A 463 -13.11 2.03 -10.77
N VAL A 464 -13.58 2.85 -9.84
CA VAL A 464 -14.68 3.80 -10.03
C VAL A 464 -14.21 5.18 -9.61
N ALA A 465 -14.71 6.22 -10.27
CA ALA A 465 -14.32 7.60 -10.01
C ALA A 465 -15.52 8.52 -10.18
N TRP A 466 -15.46 9.71 -9.57
CA TRP A 466 -16.49 10.73 -9.73
C TRP A 466 -15.87 12.14 -9.73
N PRO A 467 -16.52 13.11 -10.38
CA PRO A 467 -16.08 14.51 -10.29
C PRO A 467 -16.12 15.02 -8.85
N GLU A 468 -15.13 15.83 -8.47
CA GLU A 468 -15.14 16.55 -7.20
C GLU A 468 -16.42 17.40 -7.05
N GLY A 469 -16.99 17.44 -5.84
CA GLY A 469 -18.24 18.15 -5.57
C GLY A 469 -19.52 17.41 -6.00
N SER A 470 -19.41 16.18 -6.48
CA SER A 470 -20.59 15.35 -6.78
C SER A 470 -21.49 15.17 -5.54
N PRO A 471 -22.83 15.18 -5.70
CA PRO A 471 -23.73 14.92 -4.59
C PRO A 471 -23.58 13.48 -4.08
N ASN A 472 -23.91 13.25 -2.80
CA ASN A 472 -23.76 11.93 -2.18
C ASN A 472 -24.46 10.81 -2.99
N SER A 473 -25.60 11.09 -3.63
CA SER A 473 -26.29 10.10 -4.48
C SER A 473 -25.42 9.57 -5.63
N VAL A 474 -24.59 10.42 -6.25
CA VAL A 474 -23.67 10.02 -7.33
C VAL A 474 -22.50 9.22 -6.76
N ILE A 475 -21.99 9.63 -5.59
CA ILE A 475 -20.92 8.90 -4.90
C ILE A 475 -21.40 7.49 -4.54
N GLN A 476 -22.61 7.36 -3.97
CA GLN A 476 -23.19 6.06 -3.62
C GLN A 476 -23.44 5.18 -4.85
N GLU A 477 -23.80 5.75 -6.01
CA GLU A 477 -23.91 4.99 -7.25
C GLU A 477 -22.57 4.37 -7.67
N GLN A 478 -21.47 5.14 -7.55
CA GLN A 478 -20.13 4.63 -7.83
C GLN A 478 -19.70 3.56 -6.81
N VAL A 479 -19.98 3.77 -5.52
CA VAL A 479 -19.73 2.76 -4.47
C VAL A 479 -20.47 1.45 -4.78
N GLN A 480 -21.76 1.51 -5.13
CA GLN A 480 -22.54 0.33 -5.52
C GLN A 480 -22.03 -0.32 -6.81
N ALA A 481 -21.47 0.46 -7.74
CA ALA A 481 -20.79 -0.09 -8.91
C ALA A 481 -19.52 -0.87 -8.49
N LEU A 482 -18.72 -0.33 -7.58
CA LEU A 482 -17.51 -0.98 -7.07
C LEU A 482 -17.83 -2.27 -6.30
N GLU A 483 -18.87 -2.28 -5.47
CA GLU A 483 -19.34 -3.49 -4.77
C GLU A 483 -19.72 -4.59 -5.77
N ARG A 484 -20.52 -4.25 -6.80
CA ARG A 484 -20.88 -5.18 -7.88
C ARG A 484 -19.65 -5.68 -8.65
N ASN A 485 -18.71 -4.79 -8.96
CA ASN A 485 -17.46 -5.16 -9.64
C ASN A 485 -16.64 -6.12 -8.77
N THR A 486 -16.57 -5.88 -7.45
CA THR A 486 -15.90 -6.76 -6.49
C THR A 486 -16.54 -8.15 -6.47
N GLU A 487 -17.87 -8.24 -6.53
CA GLU A 487 -18.60 -9.52 -6.65
C GLU A 487 -18.28 -10.25 -7.96
N ILE A 488 -18.26 -9.55 -9.10
CA ILE A 488 -17.89 -10.15 -10.39
C ILE A 488 -16.43 -10.66 -10.36
N LEU A 489 -15.52 -9.87 -9.78
CA LEU A 489 -14.12 -10.26 -9.62
C LEU A 489 -13.96 -11.50 -8.72
N ASN A 490 -14.77 -11.63 -7.66
CA ASN A 490 -14.79 -12.82 -6.81
C ASN A 490 -15.14 -14.10 -7.58
N GLU A 491 -15.99 -14.00 -8.60
CA GLU A 491 -16.35 -15.15 -9.44
C GLU A 491 -15.22 -15.58 -10.39
N ILE A 492 -14.21 -14.75 -10.60
CA ILE A 492 -13.04 -15.08 -11.44
C ILE A 492 -12.03 -15.94 -10.67
N THR A 493 -11.78 -15.59 -9.41
CA THR A 493 -10.70 -16.17 -8.60
C THR A 493 -11.30 -16.89 -7.39
N PRO A 494 -11.28 -18.25 -7.35
CA PRO A 494 -11.96 -19.03 -6.30
C PRO A 494 -11.56 -18.66 -4.85
N ASP A 495 -10.32 -18.20 -4.67
CA ASP A 495 -9.77 -17.85 -3.36
C ASP A 495 -10.15 -16.43 -2.93
N SER A 496 -10.75 -15.62 -3.81
CA SER A 496 -11.07 -14.20 -3.59
C SER A 496 -9.85 -13.35 -3.19
N ALA A 497 -8.64 -13.81 -3.50
CA ALA A 497 -7.39 -13.19 -3.11
C ALA A 497 -7.23 -11.79 -3.73
N SER A 498 -6.90 -10.80 -2.91
CA SER A 498 -6.77 -9.40 -3.31
C SER A 498 -5.55 -8.74 -2.69
N TYR A 499 -4.89 -7.90 -3.47
CA TYR A 499 -3.83 -7.04 -2.98
C TYR A 499 -4.42 -5.88 -2.17
N MET A 500 -4.19 -5.89 -0.85
CA MET A 500 -4.82 -4.93 0.07
C MET A 500 -4.54 -3.46 -0.24
N ASN A 501 -3.36 -3.11 -0.77
CA ASN A 501 -3.00 -1.71 -1.04
C ASN A 501 -3.77 -1.10 -2.20
N GLU A 502 -4.35 -1.93 -3.08
CA GLU A 502 -5.17 -1.52 -4.23
C GLU A 502 -6.58 -2.15 -4.14
N GLY A 503 -6.94 -2.64 -2.96
CA GLY A 503 -8.14 -3.44 -2.70
C GLY A 503 -9.39 -2.60 -2.47
N SER A 504 -10.55 -3.26 -2.52
CA SER A 504 -11.83 -2.64 -2.23
C SER A 504 -11.96 -2.34 -0.74
N LEU A 505 -12.44 -1.14 -0.40
CA LEU A 505 -12.84 -0.81 0.97
C LEU A 505 -14.15 -1.50 1.39
N TYR A 506 -14.78 -2.22 0.46
CA TYR A 506 -16.06 -2.92 0.63
C TYR A 506 -15.88 -4.44 0.56
N GLU A 507 -14.69 -4.95 0.83
CA GLU A 507 -14.44 -6.39 0.98
C GLU A 507 -15.29 -6.98 2.11
N LYS A 508 -16.24 -7.85 1.76
CA LYS A 508 -17.13 -8.52 2.73
C LYS A 508 -16.38 -9.45 3.68
N ASP A 509 -15.33 -10.11 3.19
CA ASP A 509 -14.46 -11.00 3.98
C ASP A 509 -13.00 -10.61 3.77
N PHE A 510 -12.65 -9.38 4.17
CA PHE A 510 -11.30 -8.84 4.02
C PHE A 510 -10.23 -9.73 4.68
N LYS A 511 -10.59 -10.47 5.75
CA LYS A 511 -9.68 -11.40 6.42
C LYS A 511 -9.20 -12.47 5.46
N LYS A 512 -10.14 -13.08 4.72
CA LYS A 512 -9.81 -14.03 3.65
C LYS A 512 -9.15 -13.34 2.47
N SER A 513 -9.74 -12.26 1.95
CA SER A 513 -9.28 -11.63 0.70
C SER A 513 -7.85 -11.07 0.81
N PHE A 514 -7.50 -10.43 1.93
CA PHE A 514 -6.22 -9.73 2.11
C PHE A 514 -5.16 -10.54 2.84
N PHE A 515 -5.55 -11.51 3.67
CA PHE A 515 -4.61 -12.25 4.51
C PHE A 515 -4.72 -13.77 4.37
N GLY A 516 -5.86 -14.29 3.90
CA GLY A 516 -6.09 -15.73 3.76
C GLY A 516 -5.83 -16.47 5.07
N ASP A 517 -5.19 -17.63 4.98
CA ASP A 517 -4.89 -18.48 6.14
C ASP A 517 -3.86 -17.85 7.10
N HIS A 518 -3.21 -16.75 6.71
CA HIS A 518 -2.27 -16.03 7.58
C HIS A 518 -2.94 -15.15 8.64
N TYR A 519 -4.24 -14.84 8.50
CA TYR A 519 -4.91 -13.86 9.36
C TYR A 519 -4.76 -14.14 10.86
N THR A 520 -4.98 -15.40 11.27
CA THR A 520 -4.91 -15.79 12.69
C THR A 520 -3.52 -15.52 13.27
N ASN A 521 -2.46 -15.93 12.57
CA ASN A 521 -1.09 -15.71 13.05
C ASN A 521 -0.73 -14.22 13.08
N LEU A 522 -1.12 -13.47 12.04
CA LEU A 522 -0.95 -12.02 11.99
C LEU A 522 -1.65 -11.34 13.19
N LYS A 523 -2.86 -11.78 13.54
CA LYS A 523 -3.63 -11.27 14.67
C LYS A 523 -3.01 -11.61 16.02
N ASP A 524 -2.46 -12.80 16.18
CA ASP A 524 -1.73 -13.19 17.40
C ASP A 524 -0.47 -12.31 17.60
N ILE A 525 0.28 -12.07 16.52
CA ILE A 525 1.45 -11.18 16.54
C ILE A 525 1.03 -9.74 16.84
N LYS A 526 -0.05 -9.25 16.24
CA LYS A 526 -0.63 -7.94 16.54
C LYS A 526 -0.96 -7.81 18.02
N SER A 527 -1.64 -8.79 18.60
CA SER A 527 -2.00 -8.81 20.03
C SER A 527 -0.77 -8.80 20.96
N LYS A 528 0.34 -9.41 20.52
CA LYS A 528 1.62 -9.42 21.25
C LYS A 528 2.30 -8.04 21.27
N TYR A 529 2.36 -7.35 20.12
CA TYR A 529 3.15 -6.12 19.97
C TYR A 529 2.34 -4.82 20.14
N ASP A 530 1.01 -4.87 20.03
CA ASP A 530 0.09 -3.79 20.36
C ASP A 530 -1.14 -4.32 21.12
N PRO A 531 -0.97 -4.71 22.39
CA PRO A 531 -2.06 -5.25 23.23
C PRO A 531 -3.13 -4.20 23.57
N THR A 532 -2.87 -2.92 23.29
CA THR A 532 -3.80 -1.80 23.52
C THR A 532 -4.61 -1.45 22.30
N SER A 533 -4.36 -2.11 21.16
CA SER A 533 -4.97 -1.80 19.86
C SER A 533 -4.85 -0.30 19.53
N LEU A 534 -3.66 0.28 19.76
CA LEU A 534 -3.36 1.67 19.45
C LEU A 534 -3.44 1.91 17.93
N PHE A 535 -2.83 1.02 17.15
CA PHE A 535 -2.74 1.09 15.70
C PHE A 535 -3.86 0.30 15.04
N VAL A 536 -4.87 0.96 14.50
CA VAL A 536 -6.00 0.30 13.85
C VAL A 536 -6.27 1.05 12.55
N VAL A 537 -6.39 0.31 11.46
CA VAL A 537 -6.69 0.83 10.12
C VAL A 537 -7.87 0.08 9.52
N PRO A 538 -8.68 0.70 8.63
CA PRO A 538 -9.80 0.01 8.01
C PRO A 538 -9.34 -1.24 7.27
N LEU A 539 -10.02 -2.36 7.49
CA LEU A 539 -9.71 -3.67 6.91
C LEU A 539 -8.28 -4.17 7.22
N GLY A 540 -7.65 -3.65 8.27
CA GLY A 540 -6.37 -4.12 8.78
C GLY A 540 -6.51 -5.30 9.74
N VAL A 541 -5.38 -5.93 10.08
CA VAL A 541 -5.37 -7.03 11.06
C VAL A 541 -5.85 -6.54 12.43
N GLY A 542 -6.91 -7.16 12.94
CA GLY A 542 -7.56 -6.78 14.21
C GLY A 542 -8.59 -5.66 14.09
N SER A 543 -8.84 -5.11 12.89
CA SER A 543 -9.90 -4.10 12.72
C SER A 543 -11.31 -4.67 12.87
N ASP A 544 -11.46 -6.00 12.77
CA ASP A 544 -12.75 -6.70 12.96
C ASP A 544 -13.22 -6.73 14.43
N GLU A 545 -12.40 -6.22 15.35
CA GLU A 545 -12.73 -6.01 16.76
C GLU A 545 -13.24 -4.60 17.04
N TRP A 546 -13.43 -3.78 16.00
CA TRP A 546 -13.91 -2.41 16.08
C TRP A 546 -15.15 -2.20 15.20
N ASP A 547 -15.91 -1.15 15.50
CA ASP A 547 -17.00 -0.69 14.64
C ASP A 547 -16.48 -0.15 13.29
N SER A 548 -17.38 0.11 12.35
CA SER A 548 -17.02 0.54 10.99
C SER A 548 -16.26 1.87 10.95
N ASP A 549 -16.43 2.70 11.99
CA ASP A 549 -15.74 3.99 12.14
C ASP A 549 -14.41 3.86 12.89
N LEU A 550 -14.04 2.63 13.30
CA LEU A 550 -12.88 2.30 14.13
C LEU A 550 -12.81 3.10 15.44
N ARG A 551 -13.97 3.49 15.96
CA ARG A 551 -14.13 4.32 17.14
C ARG A 551 -14.30 3.47 18.39
N CYS A 552 -15.17 2.48 18.36
CA CYS A 552 -15.52 1.66 19.52
C CYS A 552 -15.18 0.19 19.27
N PRO A 553 -14.64 -0.53 20.27
CA PRO A 553 -14.54 -1.99 20.18
C PRO A 553 -15.92 -2.66 20.14
N VAL A 554 -16.08 -3.76 19.40
CA VAL A 554 -17.35 -4.49 19.19
C VAL A 554 -17.51 -5.75 20.04
#